data_AF-A0AA35RXV6-F1
#
_entry.id   AF-A0AA35RXV6-F1
#
_cell.length_a   1.000
_cell.length_b   1.000
_cell.length_c   1.000
_cell.angle_alpha   90.00
_cell.angle_beta   90.00
_cell.angle_gamma   90.00
#
_symmetry.space_group_name_H-M   'P 1'
#
loop_
_entity.id
_entity.type
_entity.pdbx_description
1 polymer ?
#
loop_
_entity_poly.entity_id
_entity_poly.type
_entity_poly.pdbx_seq_one_letter_code
_entity_poly.pdbx_strand_id
1 'polypeptide(L)'
;MPSSLILRITDTVSGRNAALRLDDPAARSAPLGRLLDRYLRNTPNDDRLIRARAITADGLLALRSLQDLVYRSDDSGRLTGVFAGVRFLQQGRPACLTLPVSVQSATAGDVPLELIDVAVDRTDAGYDRNWTGFHLRRWRHHPHCYETFVRTAVAAAYGPSETDQVLRGDTPCRQRKLIRALAARIWRSDFENYSRFASDGLRFKTGDETVRNIAAGAGGICTEKVQALKFLTDHYGLESEYLLGGPSAPGPLPADRLREMLNTFDFRFARRHMRYWQHAALLYWVDGEPLLVDATNGNIPFLFLRGAAGRRMLSNGADGDRPSVRVRMVAETEDYHYHRVDQDVPQNLFFALEGWLDDTDLVQVFENELGLYLSDQHYVVPLPYRSESEYRRLKGQYEGLCHRAGFRADLSPEWTLDGPVGGELAAVNPTAAAGVLAAQDQLIDRYNWWDGPDHRAGLAVIALRPPSKVSDKGPTL
;
A
#
# COMPACT_ATOMS: atom_id res chain seq x y z
N MET A 1 -42.08 -0.24 -15.93
CA MET A 1 -40.64 -0.29 -16.24
C MET A 1 -40.14 -1.65 -15.75
N PRO A 2 -39.42 -2.45 -16.55
CA PRO A 2 -38.77 -3.65 -16.01
C PRO A 2 -37.84 -3.24 -14.87
N SER A 3 -37.87 -3.97 -13.75
CA SER A 3 -36.96 -3.77 -12.62
C SER A 3 -35.51 -3.90 -13.10
N SER A 4 -34.68 -2.92 -12.74
CA SER A 4 -33.25 -2.99 -13.00
C SER A 4 -32.66 -4.17 -12.25
N LEU A 5 -31.92 -5.03 -12.94
CA LEU A 5 -31.18 -6.14 -12.33
C LEU A 5 -29.75 -5.70 -12.03
N ILE A 6 -29.30 -5.86 -10.80
CA ILE A 6 -27.96 -5.51 -10.34
C ILE A 6 -27.23 -6.78 -9.91
N LEU A 7 -25.99 -6.96 -10.36
CA LEU A 7 -25.04 -7.92 -9.80
C LEU A 7 -24.14 -7.18 -8.82
N ARG A 8 -24.20 -7.53 -7.53
CA ARG A 8 -23.27 -7.06 -6.52
C ARG A 8 -22.31 -8.17 -6.16
N ILE A 9 -21.02 -7.86 -6.14
CA ILE A 9 -19.96 -8.78 -5.76
C ILE A 9 -19.19 -8.13 -4.61
N THR A 10 -19.06 -8.84 -3.49
CA THR A 10 -18.39 -8.35 -2.28
C THR A 10 -17.35 -9.36 -1.83
N ASP A 11 -16.10 -8.94 -1.70
CA ASP A 11 -15.05 -9.74 -1.04
C ASP A 11 -15.23 -9.64 0.47
N THR A 12 -15.50 -10.77 1.14
CA THR A 12 -15.85 -10.77 2.57
C THR A 12 -14.66 -10.46 3.47
N VAL A 13 -13.44 -10.62 2.97
CA VAL A 13 -12.22 -10.41 3.75
C VAL A 13 -11.78 -8.93 3.69
N SER A 14 -11.66 -8.35 2.50
CA SER A 14 -11.26 -6.92 2.37
C SER A 14 -12.43 -5.94 2.48
N GLY A 15 -13.67 -6.39 2.33
CA GLY A 15 -14.86 -5.53 2.23
C GLY A 15 -15.01 -4.81 0.89
N ARG A 16 -14.05 -4.96 -0.05
CA ARG A 16 -14.14 -4.39 -1.39
C ARG A 16 -15.39 -4.94 -2.08
N ASN A 17 -16.16 -4.05 -2.72
CA ASN A 17 -17.38 -4.45 -3.43
C ASN A 17 -17.55 -3.66 -4.72
N ALA A 18 -18.21 -4.28 -5.69
CA ALA A 18 -18.60 -3.66 -6.95
C ALA A 18 -20.02 -4.05 -7.31
N ALA A 19 -20.75 -3.11 -7.90
CA ALA A 19 -22.11 -3.32 -8.38
C ALA A 19 -22.21 -3.01 -9.87
N LEU A 20 -22.83 -3.91 -10.63
CA LEU A 20 -23.02 -3.81 -12.07
C LEU A 20 -24.49 -3.93 -12.44
N ARG A 21 -25.01 -3.01 -13.25
CA ARG A 21 -26.34 -3.14 -13.85
C ARG A 21 -26.28 -4.12 -15.02
N LEU A 22 -27.17 -5.10 -15.00
CA LEU A 22 -27.27 -6.13 -16.03
C LEU A 22 -28.44 -5.84 -16.96
N ASP A 23 -28.14 -5.65 -18.24
CA ASP A 23 -29.14 -5.40 -19.30
C ASP A 23 -29.72 -6.70 -19.89
N ASP A 24 -29.11 -7.85 -19.59
CA ASP A 24 -29.50 -9.15 -20.16
C ASP A 24 -30.59 -9.82 -19.30
N PRO A 25 -31.83 -9.98 -19.79
CA PRO A 25 -32.90 -10.63 -19.05
C PRO A 25 -32.58 -12.09 -18.67
N ALA A 26 -31.79 -12.79 -19.49
CA ALA A 26 -31.39 -14.16 -19.24
C ALA A 26 -30.46 -14.30 -18.02
N ALA A 27 -29.90 -13.19 -17.52
CA ALA A 27 -29.08 -13.20 -16.31
C ALA A 27 -29.85 -13.66 -15.06
N ARG A 28 -31.18 -13.51 -15.02
CA ARG A 28 -32.03 -13.93 -13.89
C ARG A 28 -32.05 -15.43 -13.65
N SER A 29 -31.80 -16.23 -14.68
CA SER A 29 -31.81 -17.70 -14.63
C SER A 29 -30.48 -18.32 -15.04
N ALA A 30 -29.46 -17.49 -15.28
CA ALA A 30 -28.15 -17.96 -15.69
C ALA A 30 -27.43 -18.67 -14.53
N PRO A 31 -26.64 -19.72 -14.83
CA PRO A 31 -25.73 -20.29 -13.85
C PRO A 31 -24.76 -19.25 -13.29
N LEU A 32 -24.49 -19.28 -11.99
CA LEU A 32 -23.59 -18.32 -11.34
C LEU A 32 -22.22 -18.26 -12.03
N GLY A 33 -21.64 -19.41 -12.37
CA GLY A 33 -20.35 -19.49 -13.07
C GLY A 33 -20.34 -18.79 -14.42
N ARG A 34 -21.46 -18.79 -15.16
CA ARG A 34 -21.56 -18.03 -16.42
C ARG A 34 -21.62 -16.53 -16.19
N LEU A 35 -22.30 -16.08 -15.14
CA LEU A 35 -22.33 -14.66 -14.79
C LEU A 35 -20.97 -14.16 -14.32
N LEU A 36 -20.29 -14.93 -13.46
CA LEU A 36 -18.95 -14.61 -12.99
C LEU A 36 -17.95 -14.60 -14.16
N ASP A 37 -18.01 -15.58 -15.07
CA ASP A 37 -17.13 -15.59 -16.23
C ASP A 37 -17.38 -14.38 -17.14
N ARG A 38 -18.64 -14.02 -17.40
CA ARG A 38 -18.99 -12.91 -18.30
C ARG A 38 -18.76 -11.53 -17.70
N TYR A 39 -19.15 -11.31 -16.45
CA TYR A 39 -19.22 -9.98 -15.84
C TYR A 39 -18.08 -9.70 -14.87
N LEU A 40 -17.47 -10.73 -14.29
CA LEU A 40 -16.31 -10.58 -13.42
C LEU A 40 -15.01 -10.97 -14.13
N ARG A 41 -14.86 -12.15 -14.76
CA ARG A 41 -13.57 -12.55 -15.38
C ARG A 41 -13.31 -11.86 -16.71
N ASN A 42 -14.28 -11.94 -17.62
CA ASN A 42 -14.20 -11.43 -18.99
C ASN A 42 -15.08 -10.18 -19.15
N THR A 43 -15.01 -9.28 -18.15
CA THR A 43 -15.84 -8.08 -18.07
C THR A 43 -15.82 -7.32 -19.40
N PRO A 44 -16.99 -6.86 -19.89
CA PRO A 44 -17.08 -6.07 -21.12
C PRO A 44 -16.19 -4.82 -21.07
N ASN A 45 -15.88 -4.27 -22.25
CA ASN A 45 -15.05 -3.08 -22.39
C ASN A 45 -15.51 -1.93 -21.45
N ASP A 46 -14.54 -1.35 -20.74
CA ASP A 46 -14.72 -0.35 -19.68
C ASP A 46 -15.55 0.86 -20.15
N ASP A 47 -15.18 1.45 -21.28
CA ASP A 47 -15.89 2.60 -21.85
C ASP A 47 -17.33 2.25 -22.19
N ARG A 48 -17.59 1.02 -22.63
CA ARG A 48 -18.95 0.56 -22.93
C ARG A 48 -19.78 0.49 -21.65
N LEU A 49 -19.23 -0.05 -20.57
CA LEU A 49 -19.93 -0.14 -19.28
C LEU A 49 -20.23 1.23 -18.69
N ILE A 50 -19.27 2.15 -18.73
CA ILE A 50 -19.42 3.52 -18.23
C ILE A 50 -20.43 4.30 -19.09
N ARG A 51 -20.31 4.28 -20.43
CA ARG A 51 -21.25 4.97 -21.33
C ARG A 51 -22.68 4.45 -21.21
N ALA A 52 -22.83 3.14 -20.99
CA ALA A 52 -24.14 2.53 -20.75
C ALA A 52 -24.68 2.78 -19.33
N ARG A 53 -23.96 3.52 -18.48
CA ARG A 53 -24.27 3.70 -17.05
C ARG A 53 -24.55 2.36 -16.37
N ALA A 54 -23.80 1.33 -16.75
CA ALA A 54 -23.87 0.01 -16.14
C ALA A 54 -23.01 -0.07 -14.88
N ILE A 55 -21.99 0.78 -14.79
CA ILE A 55 -21.07 0.90 -13.66
C ILE A 55 -20.56 2.34 -13.56
N THR A 56 -20.18 2.78 -12.35
CA THR A 56 -19.43 4.03 -12.15
C THR A 56 -17.93 3.82 -12.42
N ALA A 57 -17.17 4.90 -12.53
CA ALA A 57 -15.70 4.82 -12.66
C ALA A 57 -15.08 4.14 -11.43
N ASP A 58 -15.51 4.52 -10.22
CA ASP A 58 -15.03 3.94 -8.97
C ASP A 58 -15.43 2.47 -8.83
N GLY A 59 -16.67 2.15 -9.23
CA GLY A 59 -17.16 0.77 -9.27
C GLY A 59 -16.32 -0.10 -10.21
N LEU A 60 -15.80 0.46 -11.31
CA LEU A 60 -14.92 -0.25 -12.23
C LEU A 60 -13.55 -0.52 -11.61
N LEU A 61 -12.96 0.45 -10.92
CA LEU A 61 -11.72 0.24 -10.16
C LEU A 61 -11.88 -0.85 -9.09
N ALA A 62 -13.02 -0.84 -8.37
CA ALA A 62 -13.34 -1.86 -7.39
C ALA A 62 -13.53 -3.24 -8.05
N LEU A 63 -14.22 -3.32 -9.18
CA LEU A 63 -14.40 -4.56 -9.96
C LEU A 63 -13.07 -5.13 -10.45
N ARG A 64 -12.15 -4.28 -10.94
CA ARG A 64 -10.80 -4.69 -11.35
C ARG A 64 -9.99 -5.21 -10.18
N SER A 65 -10.10 -4.58 -9.01
CA SER A 65 -9.46 -5.07 -7.79
C SER A 65 -10.02 -6.43 -7.37
N LEU A 66 -11.35 -6.62 -7.41
CA LEU A 66 -11.99 -7.89 -7.12
C LEU A 66 -11.54 -9.00 -8.08
N GLN A 67 -11.36 -8.70 -9.37
CA GLN A 67 -10.82 -9.65 -10.33
C GLN A 67 -9.46 -10.21 -9.88
N ASP A 68 -8.59 -9.34 -9.38
CA ASP A 68 -7.22 -9.69 -8.99
C ASP A 68 -7.14 -10.40 -7.63
N LEU A 69 -8.22 -10.36 -6.84
CA LEU A 69 -8.40 -11.12 -5.60
C LEU A 69 -9.08 -12.48 -5.83
N VAL A 70 -9.85 -12.63 -6.91
CA VAL A 70 -10.62 -13.85 -7.22
C VAL A 70 -9.88 -14.77 -8.19
N TYR A 71 -9.24 -14.20 -9.21
CA TYR A 71 -8.64 -14.95 -10.31
C TYR A 71 -7.13 -14.82 -10.35
N ARG A 72 -6.48 -15.93 -10.70
CA ARG A 72 -5.05 -15.95 -11.02
C ARG A 72 -4.80 -15.30 -12.38
N SER A 73 -3.63 -14.69 -12.55
CA SER A 73 -3.16 -14.24 -13.86
C SER A 73 -2.02 -15.12 -14.39
N ASP A 74 -1.97 -15.30 -15.71
CA ASP A 74 -0.76 -15.81 -16.38
C ASP A 74 0.27 -14.69 -16.58
N ASP A 75 1.48 -15.02 -17.04
CA ASP A 75 2.57 -14.04 -17.26
C ASP A 75 2.20 -12.94 -18.27
N SER A 76 1.19 -13.20 -19.11
CA SER A 76 0.67 -12.21 -20.05
C SER A 76 -0.38 -11.28 -19.44
N GLY A 77 -0.71 -11.46 -18.16
CA GLY A 77 -1.71 -10.70 -17.42
C GLY A 77 -3.15 -11.08 -17.75
N ARG A 78 -3.41 -12.27 -18.31
CA ARG A 78 -4.77 -12.75 -18.57
C ARG A 78 -5.30 -13.51 -17.37
N LEU A 79 -6.57 -13.27 -17.03
CA LEU A 79 -7.23 -13.97 -15.93
C LEU A 79 -7.50 -15.44 -16.31
N THR A 80 -7.04 -16.35 -15.46
CA THR A 80 -7.13 -17.80 -15.61
C THR A 80 -8.16 -18.38 -14.63
N GLY A 81 -7.80 -19.43 -13.89
CA GLY A 81 -8.70 -20.03 -12.90
C GLY A 81 -8.85 -19.16 -11.66
N VAL A 82 -9.94 -19.40 -10.93
CA VAL A 82 -10.14 -18.89 -9.57
C VAL A 82 -9.00 -19.40 -8.67
N PHE A 83 -8.59 -18.58 -7.70
CA PHE A 83 -7.64 -18.99 -6.66
C PHE A 83 -8.16 -20.22 -5.89
N ALA A 84 -7.25 -21.14 -5.56
CA ALA A 84 -7.63 -22.30 -4.75
C ALA A 84 -8.16 -21.82 -3.38
N GLY A 85 -9.23 -22.43 -2.89
CA GLY A 85 -9.85 -22.05 -1.60
C GLY A 85 -10.89 -20.93 -1.67
N VAL A 86 -11.01 -20.21 -2.79
CA VAL A 86 -12.08 -19.21 -2.96
C VAL A 86 -13.43 -19.89 -3.12
N ARG A 87 -14.42 -19.40 -2.36
CA ARG A 87 -15.81 -19.84 -2.37
C ARG A 87 -16.72 -18.68 -2.73
N PHE A 88 -17.81 -18.98 -3.43
CA PHE A 88 -18.87 -18.01 -3.69
C PHE A 88 -20.05 -18.33 -2.81
N LEU A 89 -20.64 -17.30 -2.21
CA LEU A 89 -21.80 -17.39 -1.35
C LEU A 89 -22.93 -16.58 -1.93
N GLN A 90 -24.16 -17.09 -1.83
CA GLN A 90 -25.38 -16.32 -2.02
C GLN A 90 -26.23 -16.47 -0.76
N GLN A 91 -26.74 -15.36 -0.22
CA GLN A 91 -27.58 -15.37 0.99
C GLN A 91 -26.89 -16.05 2.18
N GLY A 92 -25.58 -15.87 2.32
CA GLY A 92 -24.76 -16.47 3.38
C GLY A 92 -24.52 -17.98 3.24
N ARG A 93 -24.90 -18.60 2.12
CA ARG A 93 -24.72 -20.05 1.87
C ARG A 93 -23.80 -20.30 0.67
N PRO A 94 -23.02 -21.38 0.68
CA PRO A 94 -22.22 -21.79 -0.48
C PRO A 94 -23.08 -21.89 -1.75
N ALA A 95 -22.64 -21.21 -2.80
CA ALA A 95 -23.31 -21.17 -4.09
C ALA A 95 -22.64 -22.13 -5.07
N CYS A 96 -23.45 -22.91 -5.78
CA CYS A 96 -22.96 -23.81 -6.82
C CYS A 96 -22.85 -23.08 -8.16
N LEU A 97 -21.65 -23.11 -8.77
CA LEU A 97 -21.38 -22.39 -10.03
C LEU A 97 -22.22 -22.87 -11.22
N THR A 98 -22.74 -24.09 -11.18
CA THR A 98 -23.55 -24.67 -12.27
C THR A 98 -25.05 -24.47 -12.06
N LEU A 99 -25.49 -24.02 -10.87
CA LEU A 99 -26.89 -23.76 -10.58
C LEU A 99 -27.27 -22.31 -10.90
N PRO A 100 -28.55 -22.04 -11.24
CA PRO A 100 -29.05 -20.68 -11.43
C PRO A 100 -28.78 -19.79 -10.22
N VAL A 101 -28.54 -18.51 -10.47
CA VAL A 101 -28.41 -17.53 -9.40
C VAL A 101 -29.69 -17.33 -8.60
N SER A 102 -29.51 -17.01 -7.33
CA SER A 102 -30.59 -16.46 -6.50
C SER A 102 -30.74 -14.96 -6.75
N VAL A 103 -31.95 -14.53 -7.10
CA VAL A 103 -32.33 -13.11 -7.27
C VAL A 103 -33.19 -12.69 -6.09
N GLN A 104 -32.93 -11.50 -5.55
CA GLN A 104 -33.66 -10.92 -4.43
C GLN A 104 -34.27 -9.58 -4.84
N SER A 105 -35.43 -9.23 -4.28
CA SER A 105 -35.93 -7.86 -4.36
C SER A 105 -35.15 -6.97 -3.38
N ALA A 106 -34.73 -5.79 -3.82
CA ALA A 106 -34.04 -4.81 -3.00
C ALA A 106 -34.46 -3.38 -3.39
N THR A 107 -33.98 -2.39 -2.64
CA THR A 107 -34.18 -0.97 -2.94
C THR A 107 -32.84 -0.23 -2.92
N ALA A 108 -32.69 0.74 -3.83
CA ALA A 108 -31.64 1.75 -3.77
C ALA A 108 -32.29 3.11 -3.53
N GLY A 109 -32.27 3.58 -2.28
CA GLY A 109 -33.18 4.64 -1.85
C GLY A 109 -34.63 4.18 -2.00
N ASP A 110 -35.44 4.97 -2.72
CA ASP A 110 -36.85 4.66 -3.01
C ASP A 110 -37.05 3.87 -4.32
N VAL A 111 -35.97 3.47 -5.00
CA VAL A 111 -36.06 2.79 -6.30
C VAL A 111 -36.03 1.27 -6.10
N PRO A 112 -37.11 0.53 -6.46
CA PRO A 112 -37.11 -0.92 -6.39
C PRO A 112 -36.23 -1.51 -7.50
N LEU A 113 -35.46 -2.53 -7.14
CA LEU A 113 -34.55 -3.24 -8.04
C LEU A 113 -34.49 -4.74 -7.71
N GLU A 114 -33.95 -5.52 -8.64
CA GLU A 114 -33.61 -6.92 -8.42
C GLU A 114 -32.09 -7.04 -8.21
N LEU A 115 -31.68 -7.84 -7.24
CA LEU A 115 -30.29 -7.99 -6.81
C LEU A 115 -29.86 -9.46 -6.89
N ILE A 116 -28.79 -9.71 -7.64
CA ILE A 116 -27.97 -10.91 -7.52
C ILE A 116 -26.81 -10.53 -6.61
N ASP A 117 -26.89 -10.93 -5.35
CA ASP A 117 -25.84 -10.67 -4.36
C ASP A 117 -24.92 -11.88 -4.26
N VAL A 118 -23.62 -11.64 -4.49
CA VAL A 118 -22.58 -12.66 -4.44
C VAL A 118 -21.50 -12.20 -3.48
N ALA A 119 -21.33 -12.94 -2.40
CA ALA A 119 -20.17 -12.79 -1.52
C ALA A 119 -19.05 -13.72 -2.00
N VAL A 120 -17.82 -13.24 -2.03
CA VAL A 120 -16.60 -13.99 -2.28
C VAL A 120 -15.92 -14.20 -0.95
N ASP A 121 -15.89 -15.45 -0.51
CA ASP A 121 -15.13 -15.86 0.68
C ASP A 121 -13.80 -16.46 0.24
N ARG A 122 -12.72 -15.79 0.59
CA ARG A 122 -11.33 -16.20 0.31
C ARG A 122 -10.52 -16.44 1.59
N THR A 123 -11.20 -16.73 2.70
CA THR A 123 -10.54 -17.04 3.99
C THR A 123 -9.55 -18.19 3.84
N ASP A 124 -9.90 -19.19 3.02
CA ASP A 124 -9.08 -20.39 2.77
C ASP A 124 -8.17 -20.25 1.52
N ALA A 125 -8.08 -19.05 0.92
CA ALA A 125 -7.25 -18.84 -0.27
C ALA A 125 -5.75 -18.76 0.07
N GLY A 126 -4.93 -19.34 -0.81
CA GLY A 126 -3.47 -19.37 -0.66
C GLY A 126 -2.73 -18.18 -1.29
N TYR A 127 -1.40 -18.24 -1.22
CA TYR A 127 -0.49 -17.24 -1.79
C TYR A 127 0.08 -17.65 -3.17
N ASP A 128 -0.78 -17.92 -4.15
CA ASP A 128 -0.40 -18.37 -5.50
C ASP A 128 -0.51 -17.26 -6.56
N ARG A 129 -0.35 -16.00 -6.13
CA ARG A 129 -0.36 -14.84 -7.03
C ARG A 129 0.88 -14.85 -7.93
N ASN A 130 0.64 -14.84 -9.24
CA ASN A 130 1.68 -14.55 -10.22
C ASN A 130 1.94 -13.04 -10.29
N TRP A 131 3.04 -12.58 -9.70
CA TRP A 131 3.39 -11.16 -9.63
C TRP A 131 3.68 -10.52 -10.98
N THR A 132 4.34 -11.25 -11.90
CA THR A 132 4.62 -10.77 -13.26
C THR A 132 3.32 -10.48 -14.01
N GLY A 133 2.43 -11.48 -14.02
CA GLY A 133 1.10 -11.35 -14.61
C GLY A 133 0.26 -10.25 -13.97
N PHE A 134 0.29 -10.18 -12.64
CA PHE A 134 -0.42 -9.17 -11.86
C PHE A 134 0.04 -7.75 -12.20
N HIS A 135 1.35 -7.46 -12.15
CA HIS A 135 1.88 -6.14 -12.50
C HIS A 135 1.56 -5.74 -13.94
N LEU A 136 1.77 -6.64 -14.92
CA LEU A 136 1.46 -6.35 -16.32
C LEU A 136 -0.02 -6.05 -16.52
N ARG A 137 -0.89 -6.79 -15.82
CA ARG A 137 -2.33 -6.59 -15.89
C ARG A 137 -2.75 -5.25 -15.27
N ARG A 138 -2.25 -4.91 -14.08
CA ARG A 138 -2.51 -3.62 -13.41
C ARG A 138 -2.03 -2.44 -14.26
N TRP A 139 -0.86 -2.57 -14.90
CA TRP A 139 -0.35 -1.56 -15.83
C TRP A 139 -1.34 -1.26 -16.96
N ARG A 140 -1.92 -2.29 -17.59
CA ARG A 140 -2.85 -2.16 -18.71
C ARG A 140 -4.16 -1.47 -18.36
N HIS A 141 -4.51 -1.35 -17.08
CA HIS A 141 -5.70 -0.59 -16.67
C HIS A 141 -5.51 0.92 -16.82
N HIS A 142 -4.30 1.43 -16.60
CA HIS A 142 -4.04 2.86 -16.64
C HIS A 142 -2.68 3.20 -17.31
N PRO A 143 -2.40 2.69 -18.53
CA PRO A 143 -1.07 2.81 -19.14
C PRO A 143 -0.62 4.27 -19.26
N HIS A 144 -1.51 5.16 -19.71
CA HIS A 144 -1.21 6.59 -19.84
C HIS A 144 -0.79 7.23 -18.51
N CYS A 145 -1.43 6.84 -17.39
CA CYS A 145 -1.09 7.38 -16.07
C CYS A 145 0.35 7.01 -15.71
N TYR A 146 0.70 5.73 -15.84
CA TYR A 146 2.03 5.23 -15.48
C TYR A 146 3.12 5.69 -16.45
N GLU A 147 2.84 5.73 -17.75
CA GLU A 147 3.74 6.27 -18.78
C GLU A 147 4.03 7.76 -18.53
N THR A 148 3.02 8.54 -18.20
CA THR A 148 3.17 9.96 -17.84
C THR A 148 4.01 10.11 -16.57
N PHE A 149 3.74 9.29 -15.54
CA PHE A 149 4.52 9.31 -14.31
C PHE A 149 6.00 9.05 -14.58
N VAL A 150 6.32 8.02 -15.36
CA VAL A 150 7.70 7.63 -15.70
C VAL A 150 8.37 8.70 -16.55
N ARG A 151 7.73 9.16 -17.63
CA ARG A 151 8.28 10.21 -18.51
C ARG A 151 8.60 11.48 -17.75
N THR A 152 7.67 11.95 -16.91
CA THR A 152 7.87 13.18 -16.13
C THR A 152 8.94 13.00 -15.05
N ALA A 153 9.07 11.82 -14.44
CA ALA A 153 10.16 11.53 -13.51
C ALA A 153 11.54 11.61 -14.19
N VAL A 154 11.67 10.99 -15.35
CA VAL A 154 12.92 10.98 -16.13
C VAL A 154 13.25 12.38 -16.66
N ALA A 155 12.27 13.09 -17.22
CA ALA A 155 12.45 14.43 -17.73
C ALA A 155 12.86 15.42 -16.63
N ALA A 156 12.30 15.30 -15.43
CA ALA A 156 12.72 16.11 -14.29
C ALA A 156 14.16 15.83 -13.84
N ALA A 157 14.64 14.59 -13.98
CA ALA A 157 15.98 14.19 -13.54
C ALA A 157 17.09 14.49 -14.57
N TYR A 158 16.81 14.35 -15.87
CA TYR A 158 17.83 14.41 -16.93
C TYR A 158 17.48 15.35 -18.09
N GLY A 159 16.32 16.00 -18.04
CA GLY A 159 15.84 16.90 -19.09
C GLY A 159 15.07 16.19 -20.22
N PRO A 160 14.26 16.93 -21.00
CA PRO A 160 13.47 16.36 -22.09
C PRO A 160 14.30 15.67 -23.17
N SER A 161 15.49 16.19 -23.48
CA SER A 161 16.38 15.67 -24.54
C SER A 161 16.95 14.28 -24.26
N GLU A 162 17.14 13.90 -22.98
CA GLU A 162 17.63 12.57 -22.59
C GLU A 162 16.50 11.57 -22.34
N THR A 163 15.26 12.03 -22.21
CA THR A 163 14.13 11.22 -21.76
C THR A 163 13.94 9.97 -22.61
N ASP A 164 13.79 10.13 -23.92
CA ASP A 164 13.56 8.99 -24.81
C ASP A 164 14.75 8.02 -24.85
N GLN A 165 15.97 8.51 -24.62
CA GLN A 165 17.14 7.62 -24.56
C GLN A 165 17.12 6.78 -23.28
N VAL A 166 16.82 7.39 -22.13
CA VAL A 166 16.73 6.66 -20.85
C VAL A 166 15.62 5.62 -20.90
N LEU A 167 14.46 5.96 -21.47
CA LEU A 167 13.30 5.06 -21.55
C LEU A 167 13.49 3.86 -22.47
N ARG A 168 14.43 3.91 -23.43
CA ARG A 168 14.79 2.73 -24.22
C ARG A 168 15.41 1.62 -23.37
N GLY A 169 16.08 1.96 -22.27
CA GLY A 169 16.60 0.97 -21.31
C GLY A 169 17.59 -0.05 -21.88
N ASP A 170 18.15 0.21 -23.06
CA ASP A 170 18.96 -0.72 -23.87
C ASP A 170 20.41 -0.84 -23.42
N THR A 171 20.84 -0.04 -22.44
CA THR A 171 22.18 -0.12 -21.86
C THR A 171 22.12 -0.10 -20.33
N PRO A 172 23.09 -0.70 -19.64
CA PRO A 172 23.19 -0.66 -18.17
C PRO A 172 23.18 0.77 -17.60
N CYS A 173 23.77 1.73 -18.32
CA CYS A 173 23.74 3.14 -17.94
C CYS A 173 22.32 3.72 -17.96
N ARG A 174 21.57 3.46 -19.03
CA ARG A 174 20.18 3.93 -19.19
C ARG A 174 19.23 3.27 -18.18
N GLN A 175 19.39 1.96 -17.95
CA GLN A 175 18.63 1.24 -16.91
C GLN A 175 18.85 1.85 -15.52
N ARG A 176 20.11 2.12 -15.13
CA ARG A 176 20.41 2.79 -13.86
C ARG A 176 19.85 4.20 -13.78
N LYS A 177 19.91 4.97 -14.88
CA LYS A 177 19.30 6.30 -14.94
C LYS A 177 17.79 6.23 -14.69
N LEU A 178 17.10 5.29 -15.34
CA LEU A 178 15.66 5.04 -15.16
C LEU A 178 15.35 4.71 -13.69
N ILE A 179 16.01 3.69 -13.12
CA ILE A 179 15.79 3.28 -11.72
C ILE A 179 16.00 4.47 -10.79
N ARG A 180 17.10 5.23 -10.96
CA ARG A 180 17.40 6.39 -10.09
C ARG A 180 16.34 7.48 -10.19
N ALA A 181 15.84 7.79 -11.39
CA ALA A 181 14.81 8.82 -11.56
C ALA A 181 13.49 8.43 -10.89
N LEU A 182 13.06 7.18 -11.08
CA LEU A 182 11.84 6.66 -10.46
C LEU A 182 11.97 6.58 -8.95
N ALA A 183 13.07 6.00 -8.46
CA ALA A 183 13.35 5.89 -7.03
C ALA A 183 13.42 7.26 -6.35
N ALA A 184 14.10 8.23 -6.97
CA ALA A 184 14.18 9.59 -6.41
C ALA A 184 12.83 10.33 -6.43
N ARG A 185 11.96 10.06 -7.41
CA ARG A 185 10.60 10.62 -7.42
C ARG A 185 9.75 10.04 -6.30
N ILE A 186 9.77 8.72 -6.12
CA ILE A 186 9.05 8.02 -5.05
C ILE A 186 9.58 8.43 -3.67
N TRP A 187 10.91 8.55 -3.53
CA TRP A 187 11.52 9.00 -2.29
C TRP A 187 11.07 10.41 -1.93
N ARG A 188 11.00 11.34 -2.88
CA ARG A 188 10.52 12.71 -2.61
C ARG A 188 9.03 12.82 -2.27
N SER A 189 8.22 11.80 -2.53
CA SER A 189 6.82 11.84 -2.14
C SER A 189 6.66 11.66 -0.62
N ASP A 190 5.50 12.01 -0.11
CA ASP A 190 5.22 11.94 1.33
C ASP A 190 5.34 10.52 1.89
N PHE A 191 5.76 10.41 3.14
CA PHE A 191 5.61 9.19 3.93
C PHE A 191 4.38 9.39 4.82
N GLU A 192 3.32 8.64 4.56
CA GLU A 192 1.99 8.96 5.08
C GLU A 192 1.08 7.74 5.19
N ASN A 193 0.09 7.87 6.08
CA ASN A 193 -1.04 6.95 6.24
C ASN A 193 -2.40 7.66 6.04
N TYR A 194 -2.45 9.00 6.00
CA TYR A 194 -3.72 9.75 5.94
C TYR A 194 -4.59 9.37 4.73
N SER A 195 -3.98 9.03 3.59
CA SER A 195 -4.69 8.66 2.36
C SER A 195 -5.52 7.38 2.50
N ARG A 196 -5.20 6.52 3.47
CA ARG A 196 -5.96 5.30 3.78
C ARG A 196 -7.30 5.58 4.42
N PHE A 197 -7.37 6.72 5.12
CA PHE A 197 -8.54 7.18 5.85
C PHE A 197 -9.26 8.32 5.09
N ALA A 198 -8.73 8.78 3.97
CA ALA A 198 -9.34 9.80 3.13
C ALA A 198 -9.91 9.17 1.84
N SER A 199 -11.19 9.46 1.55
CA SER A 199 -11.95 9.17 0.31
C SER A 199 -12.10 7.72 -0.19
N ASP A 200 -11.08 6.86 -0.11
CA ASP A 200 -11.10 5.53 -0.75
C ASP A 200 -11.03 4.35 0.24
N GLY A 201 -10.70 4.59 1.52
CA GLY A 201 -10.75 3.59 2.59
C GLY A 201 -9.83 2.37 2.41
N LEU A 202 -8.82 2.46 1.53
CA LEU A 202 -7.91 1.35 1.28
C LEU A 202 -7.00 1.11 2.48
N ARG A 203 -7.18 -0.05 3.13
CA ARG A 203 -6.35 -0.47 4.28
C ARG A 203 -4.86 -0.56 3.92
N PHE A 204 -4.57 -1.00 2.70
CA PHE A 204 -3.23 -1.13 2.15
C PHE A 204 -3.24 -0.89 0.64
N LYS A 205 -2.29 -0.11 0.13
CA LYS A 205 -2.16 0.20 -1.30
C LYS A 205 -1.17 -0.74 -1.98
N THR A 206 -1.59 -1.31 -3.10
CA THR A 206 -0.71 -2.02 -4.04
C THR A 206 0.23 -1.04 -4.75
N GLY A 207 1.29 -1.55 -5.40
CA GLY A 207 2.27 -0.70 -6.07
C GLY A 207 1.67 0.29 -7.08
N ASP A 208 0.69 -0.14 -7.87
CA ASP A 208 0.04 0.73 -8.86
C ASP A 208 -0.91 1.76 -8.24
N GLU A 209 -1.59 1.40 -7.14
CA GLU A 209 -2.39 2.32 -6.33
C GLU A 209 -1.51 3.39 -5.70
N THR A 210 -0.34 3.00 -5.19
CA THR A 210 0.65 3.94 -4.64
C THR A 210 1.23 4.87 -5.70
N VAL A 211 1.51 4.39 -6.93
CA VAL A 211 1.94 5.28 -8.03
C VAL A 211 0.87 6.34 -8.32
N ARG A 212 -0.41 5.96 -8.37
CA ARG A 212 -1.50 6.92 -8.57
C ARG A 212 -1.63 7.90 -7.40
N ASN A 213 -1.47 7.42 -6.17
CA ASN A 213 -1.50 8.27 -4.97
C ASN A 213 -0.37 9.32 -4.99
N ILE A 214 0.85 8.90 -5.35
CA ILE A 214 2.00 9.80 -5.52
C ILE A 214 1.75 10.78 -6.68
N ALA A 215 1.17 10.32 -7.79
CA ALA A 215 0.83 11.19 -8.92
C ALA A 215 -0.20 12.27 -8.54
N ALA A 216 -1.09 11.98 -7.59
CA ALA A 216 -2.06 12.92 -7.01
C ALA A 216 -1.45 13.87 -5.96
N GLY A 217 -0.16 13.75 -5.66
CA GLY A 217 0.57 14.61 -4.72
C GLY A 217 0.67 14.09 -3.29
N ALA A 218 0.13 12.90 -3.01
CA ALA A 218 0.28 12.23 -1.72
C ALA A 218 1.49 11.26 -1.74
N GLY A 219 1.42 10.18 -0.95
CA GLY A 219 2.57 9.34 -0.67
C GLY A 219 2.24 7.87 -0.42
N GLY A 220 2.95 7.31 0.55
CA GLY A 220 2.69 5.97 1.08
C GLY A 220 3.77 5.54 2.06
N ILE A 221 3.56 4.41 2.74
CA ILE A 221 4.55 3.84 3.66
C ILE A 221 5.67 3.09 2.91
N CYS A 222 6.65 2.56 3.65
CA CYS A 222 7.82 1.89 3.09
C CYS A 222 7.48 0.76 2.10
N THR A 223 6.64 -0.19 2.49
CA THR A 223 6.27 -1.34 1.66
C THR A 223 5.46 -0.94 0.42
N GLU A 224 4.60 0.06 0.54
CA GLU A 224 3.82 0.63 -0.57
C GLU A 224 4.73 1.28 -1.62
N LYS A 225 5.68 2.11 -1.17
CA LYS A 225 6.64 2.80 -2.05
C LYS A 225 7.60 1.84 -2.75
N VAL A 226 8.04 0.79 -2.06
CA VAL A 226 8.88 -0.26 -2.65
C VAL A 226 8.12 -1.05 -3.71
N GLN A 227 6.85 -1.41 -3.45
CA GLN A 227 5.99 -2.02 -4.46
C GLN A 227 5.74 -1.09 -5.65
N ALA A 228 5.56 0.22 -5.42
CA ALA A 228 5.42 1.20 -6.50
C ALA A 228 6.64 1.23 -7.42
N LEU A 229 7.85 1.26 -6.83
CA LEU A 229 9.09 1.25 -7.60
C LEU A 229 9.25 -0.07 -8.37
N LYS A 230 8.94 -1.22 -7.76
CA LYS A 230 8.99 -2.52 -8.44
C LYS A 230 7.97 -2.60 -9.57
N PHE A 231 6.72 -2.22 -9.33
CA PHE A 231 5.66 -2.18 -10.34
C PHE A 231 6.08 -1.39 -11.58
N LEU A 232 6.65 -0.20 -11.39
CA LEU A 232 7.13 0.63 -12.49
C LEU A 232 8.30 -0.02 -13.24
N THR A 233 9.26 -0.63 -12.55
CA THR A 233 10.48 -1.16 -13.15
C THR A 233 10.28 -2.54 -13.78
N ASP A 234 9.38 -3.35 -13.25
CA ASP A 234 8.94 -4.62 -13.84
C ASP A 234 8.35 -4.40 -15.25
N HIS A 235 7.62 -3.30 -15.48
CA HIS A 235 7.13 -2.94 -16.82
C HIS A 235 8.25 -2.75 -17.85
N TYR A 236 9.42 -2.26 -17.42
CA TYR A 236 10.60 -2.09 -18.27
C TYR A 236 11.52 -3.33 -18.28
N GLY A 237 11.05 -4.46 -17.73
CA GLY A 237 11.81 -5.72 -17.72
C GLY A 237 13.05 -5.68 -16.83
N LEU A 238 13.09 -4.81 -15.81
CA LEU A 238 14.22 -4.71 -14.90
C LEU A 238 14.08 -5.71 -13.76
N GLU A 239 14.96 -6.70 -13.73
CA GLU A 239 14.99 -7.72 -12.70
C GLU A 239 15.30 -7.13 -11.31
N SER A 240 14.47 -7.45 -10.33
CA SER A 240 14.63 -7.00 -8.95
C SER A 240 14.06 -7.98 -7.92
N GLU A 241 14.73 -8.04 -6.78
CA GLU A 241 14.33 -8.78 -5.58
C GLU A 241 13.92 -7.78 -4.48
N TYR A 242 12.89 -8.13 -3.70
CA TYR A 242 12.61 -7.49 -2.42
C TYR A 242 13.68 -7.86 -1.40
N LEU A 243 14.15 -6.84 -0.68
CA LEU A 243 14.93 -6.96 0.53
C LEU A 243 14.02 -6.68 1.72
N LEU A 244 14.24 -7.39 2.82
CA LEU A 244 13.61 -7.11 4.10
C LEU A 244 14.63 -6.48 5.04
N GLY A 245 14.17 -5.58 5.90
CA GLY A 245 15.02 -5.00 6.93
C GLY A 245 14.24 -4.53 8.14
N GLY A 246 15.00 -4.04 9.11
CA GLY A 246 14.45 -3.38 10.28
C GLY A 246 15.48 -3.22 11.39
N PRO A 247 15.06 -2.63 12.51
CA PRO A 247 15.94 -2.19 13.57
C PRO A 247 16.53 -3.36 14.36
N SER A 248 17.80 -3.21 14.74
CA SER A 248 18.47 -4.12 15.69
C SER A 248 18.41 -5.61 15.27
N ALA A 249 18.51 -5.86 13.97
CA ALA A 249 18.45 -7.19 13.35
C ALA A 249 19.79 -7.64 12.71
N PRO A 250 20.94 -7.62 13.41
CA PRO A 250 22.24 -7.93 12.81
C PRO A 250 22.43 -9.44 12.48
N GLY A 251 21.62 -10.33 13.07
CA GLY A 251 21.71 -11.77 12.86
C GLY A 251 21.17 -12.26 11.51
N PRO A 252 21.24 -13.56 11.21
CA PRO A 252 20.65 -14.12 10.00
C PRO A 252 19.13 -13.99 10.00
N LEU A 253 18.55 -13.85 8.79
CA LEU A 253 17.11 -13.75 8.60
C LEU A 253 16.42 -15.09 8.94
N PRO A 254 15.40 -15.10 9.82
CA PRO A 254 14.72 -16.32 10.23
C PRO A 254 13.57 -16.69 9.25
N ALA A 255 13.89 -16.97 7.98
CA ALA A 255 12.90 -17.14 6.90
C ALA A 255 11.76 -18.14 7.24
N ASP A 256 12.09 -19.30 7.82
CA ASP A 256 11.09 -20.32 8.17
C ASP A 256 10.09 -19.84 9.23
N ARG A 257 10.54 -19.02 10.20
CA ARG A 257 9.65 -18.42 11.20
C ARG A 257 8.77 -17.34 10.60
N LEU A 258 9.29 -16.58 9.63
CA LEU A 258 8.49 -15.60 8.89
C LEU A 258 7.41 -16.29 8.05
N ARG A 259 7.72 -17.42 7.40
CA ARG A 259 6.73 -18.26 6.69
C ARG A 259 5.68 -18.83 7.63
N GLU A 260 6.09 -19.36 8.79
CA GLU A 260 5.17 -19.88 9.81
C GLU A 260 4.18 -18.80 10.26
N MET A 261 4.65 -17.57 10.47
CA MET A 261 3.78 -16.44 10.81
C MET A 261 2.77 -16.11 9.70
N LEU A 262 3.18 -16.11 8.43
CA LEU A 262 2.27 -15.87 7.29
C LEU A 262 1.25 -16.99 7.08
N ASN A 263 1.58 -18.21 7.47
CA ASN A 263 0.68 -19.36 7.34
C ASN A 263 -0.31 -19.46 8.50
N THR A 264 0.10 -19.07 9.71
CA THR A 264 -0.72 -19.20 10.93
C THR A 264 -1.46 -17.93 11.31
N PHE A 265 -1.01 -16.78 10.80
CA PHE A 265 -1.39 -15.46 11.30
C PHE A 265 -1.21 -15.31 12.83
N ASP A 266 -0.35 -16.12 13.46
CA ASP A 266 -0.05 -16.04 14.89
C ASP A 266 1.11 -15.07 15.15
N PHE A 267 0.76 -13.84 15.53
CA PHE A 267 1.73 -12.80 15.84
C PHE A 267 2.15 -12.77 17.34
N ARG A 268 1.71 -13.70 18.18
CA ARG A 268 1.99 -13.68 19.64
C ARG A 268 3.47 -13.92 19.96
N PHE A 269 4.18 -14.72 19.17
CA PHE A 269 5.63 -14.92 19.27
C PHE A 269 6.43 -13.97 18.35
N ALA A 270 5.73 -13.10 17.63
CA ALA A 270 6.28 -12.39 16.49
C ALA A 270 7.13 -11.18 16.84
N ARG A 271 7.01 -10.57 18.03
CA ARG A 271 7.79 -9.36 18.38
C ARG A 271 9.29 -9.53 18.14
N ARG A 272 9.85 -10.72 18.40
CA ARG A 272 11.26 -11.03 18.13
C ARG A 272 11.59 -11.08 16.63
N HIS A 273 10.68 -11.57 15.80
CA HIS A 273 10.92 -11.85 14.38
C HIS A 273 10.43 -10.72 13.46
N MET A 274 9.44 -9.92 13.88
CA MET A 274 8.91 -8.79 13.12
C MET A 274 9.97 -7.73 12.83
N ARG A 275 10.95 -7.54 13.71
CA ARG A 275 12.07 -6.61 13.48
C ARG A 275 12.86 -6.89 12.20
N TYR A 276 12.75 -8.09 11.61
CA TYR A 276 13.44 -8.43 10.37
C TYR A 276 12.68 -7.99 9.11
N TRP A 277 11.41 -7.60 9.20
CA TRP A 277 10.57 -7.24 8.05
C TRP A 277 9.71 -5.99 8.28
N GLN A 278 10.13 -5.12 9.21
CA GLN A 278 9.51 -3.80 9.45
C GLN A 278 9.80 -2.79 8.33
N HIS A 279 10.73 -3.13 7.44
CA HIS A 279 11.16 -2.30 6.34
C HIS A 279 11.41 -3.14 5.08
N ALA A 280 11.33 -2.50 3.92
CA ALA A 280 11.61 -3.13 2.64
C ALA A 280 12.46 -2.21 1.75
N ALA A 281 13.21 -2.82 0.84
CA ALA A 281 13.95 -2.15 -0.23
C ALA A 281 14.01 -3.06 -1.48
N LEU A 282 14.67 -2.60 -2.55
CA LEU A 282 14.87 -3.40 -3.75
C LEU A 282 16.35 -3.63 -4.03
N LEU A 283 16.67 -4.83 -4.51
CA LEU A 283 17.95 -5.19 -5.09
C LEU A 283 17.76 -5.45 -6.58
N TYR A 284 18.35 -4.63 -7.43
CA TYR A 284 18.36 -4.82 -8.88
C TYR A 284 19.63 -5.52 -9.34
N TRP A 285 19.52 -6.27 -10.43
CA TRP A 285 20.66 -6.84 -11.14
C TRP A 285 20.83 -6.12 -12.48
N VAL A 286 21.83 -5.25 -12.58
CA VAL A 286 22.11 -4.48 -13.80
C VAL A 286 23.50 -4.84 -14.28
N ASP A 287 23.58 -5.55 -15.42
CA ASP A 287 24.85 -6.02 -16.01
C ASP A 287 25.66 -6.92 -15.05
N GLY A 288 24.96 -7.82 -14.34
CA GLY A 288 25.56 -8.70 -13.33
C GLY A 288 26.01 -7.99 -12.05
N GLU A 289 25.86 -6.66 -11.95
CA GLU A 289 26.17 -5.91 -10.74
C GLU A 289 24.91 -5.65 -9.89
N PRO A 290 24.98 -5.88 -8.57
CA PRO A 290 23.88 -5.54 -7.68
C PRO A 290 23.76 -4.02 -7.50
N LEU A 291 22.53 -3.54 -7.47
CA LEU A 291 22.16 -2.17 -7.16
C LEU A 291 21.09 -2.20 -6.06
N LEU A 292 21.46 -1.86 -4.83
CA LEU A 292 20.52 -1.72 -3.71
C LEU A 292 19.88 -0.32 -3.77
N VAL A 293 18.56 -0.28 -3.77
CA VAL A 293 17.77 0.95 -3.84
C VAL A 293 16.76 0.99 -2.71
N ASP A 294 16.81 2.05 -1.93
CA ASP A 294 15.80 2.38 -0.93
C ASP A 294 15.20 3.75 -1.25
N ALA A 295 13.90 3.73 -1.58
CA ALA A 295 13.14 4.87 -2.07
C ALA A 295 12.00 5.27 -1.11
N THR A 296 12.04 4.84 0.16
CA THR A 296 10.85 4.98 1.02
C THR A 296 10.72 6.33 1.72
N ASN A 297 11.84 7.03 1.96
CA ASN A 297 11.87 8.30 2.68
C ASN A 297 11.26 8.20 4.10
N GLY A 298 10.52 9.20 4.56
CA GLY A 298 10.15 9.38 5.96
C GLY A 298 11.41 9.77 6.74
N ASN A 299 11.99 8.78 7.42
CA ASN A 299 13.27 8.94 8.13
C ASN A 299 14.41 8.09 7.54
N ILE A 300 14.14 7.36 6.45
CA ILE A 300 15.12 6.53 5.75
C ILE A 300 15.84 7.38 4.69
N PRO A 301 17.19 7.47 4.72
CA PRO A 301 17.94 8.17 3.68
C PRO A 301 17.76 7.50 2.32
N PHE A 302 17.84 8.29 1.25
CA PHE A 302 17.81 7.73 -0.11
C PHE A 302 19.05 6.86 -0.35
N LEU A 303 18.87 5.56 -0.58
CA LEU A 303 19.96 4.63 -0.87
C LEU A 303 19.98 4.29 -2.35
N PHE A 304 21.16 4.38 -2.97
CA PHE A 304 21.40 3.98 -4.36
C PHE A 304 22.82 3.41 -4.47
N LEU A 305 23.03 2.22 -3.91
CA LEU A 305 24.34 1.62 -3.66
C LEU A 305 24.68 0.58 -4.73
N ARG A 306 25.84 0.73 -5.38
CA ARG A 306 26.26 -0.07 -6.54
C ARG A 306 27.35 -1.06 -6.16
N GLY A 307 27.34 -2.24 -6.79
CA GLY A 307 28.44 -3.21 -6.74
C GLY A 307 28.83 -3.57 -5.31
N ALA A 308 30.10 -3.33 -4.95
CA ALA A 308 30.65 -3.67 -3.64
C ALA A 308 29.90 -3.03 -2.46
N ALA A 309 29.46 -1.77 -2.59
CA ALA A 309 28.72 -1.07 -1.53
C ALA A 309 27.37 -1.75 -1.24
N GLY A 310 26.61 -2.09 -2.29
CA GLY A 310 25.36 -2.85 -2.16
C GLY A 310 25.57 -4.25 -1.59
N ARG A 311 26.63 -4.96 -2.01
CA ARG A 311 26.97 -6.29 -1.48
C ARG A 311 27.34 -6.24 0.01
N ARG A 312 28.10 -5.23 0.43
CA ARG A 312 28.54 -5.06 1.82
C ARG A 312 27.34 -4.92 2.76
N MET A 313 26.30 -4.19 2.36
CA MET A 313 25.04 -4.05 3.11
C MET A 313 24.30 -5.37 3.35
N LEU A 314 24.53 -6.37 2.50
CA LEU A 314 23.82 -7.65 2.51
C LEU A 314 24.70 -8.81 2.99
N SER A 315 25.90 -8.52 3.49
CA SER A 315 26.84 -9.53 3.97
C SER A 315 26.27 -10.33 5.14
N ASN A 316 26.41 -11.65 5.11
CA ASN A 316 26.00 -12.49 6.24
C ASN A 316 26.92 -12.14 7.42
N GLY A 317 26.35 -11.63 8.52
CA GLY A 317 27.08 -11.06 9.65
C GLY A 317 28.04 -11.99 10.43
N ALA A 318 28.41 -13.14 9.87
CA ALA A 318 29.44 -14.04 10.40
C ALA A 318 30.82 -13.36 10.51
N ASP A 319 31.11 -12.38 9.65
CA ASP A 319 32.38 -11.63 9.65
C ASP A 319 32.33 -10.32 10.46
N GLY A 320 31.21 -10.03 11.16
CA GLY A 320 31.10 -8.90 12.10
C GLY A 320 31.06 -7.49 11.49
N ASP A 321 31.20 -7.33 10.17
CA ASP A 321 31.33 -6.02 9.49
C ASP A 321 30.12 -5.62 8.61
N ARG A 322 28.92 -6.19 8.84
CA ARG A 322 27.73 -5.78 8.08
C ARG A 322 27.30 -4.37 8.52
N PRO A 323 27.33 -3.35 7.64
CA PRO A 323 26.91 -2.00 8.00
C PRO A 323 25.40 -1.94 8.27
N SER A 324 25.01 -1.04 9.17
CA SER A 324 23.63 -0.61 9.37
C SER A 324 23.37 0.71 8.65
N VAL A 325 22.08 1.01 8.45
CA VAL A 325 21.62 2.35 8.09
C VAL A 325 21.01 2.96 9.34
N ARG A 326 21.53 4.12 9.76
CA ARG A 326 20.95 4.87 10.89
C ARG A 326 19.69 5.58 10.45
N VAL A 327 18.60 5.28 11.14
CA VAL A 327 17.25 5.79 10.88
C VAL A 327 16.77 6.48 12.12
N ARG A 328 16.30 7.72 12.00
CA ARG A 328 15.80 8.47 13.16
C ARG A 328 14.28 8.47 13.18
N MET A 329 13.67 7.58 13.96
CA MET A 329 12.23 7.53 14.17
C MET A 329 11.79 8.56 15.22
N VAL A 330 11.37 9.74 14.77
CA VAL A 330 10.97 10.88 15.61
C VAL A 330 12.10 11.31 16.57
N ALA A 331 12.15 10.77 17.79
CA ALA A 331 13.17 11.10 18.79
C ALA A 331 14.29 10.04 18.87
N GLU A 332 14.00 8.78 18.50
CA GLU A 332 14.93 7.67 18.66
C GLU A 332 15.72 7.43 17.37
N THR A 333 16.95 6.93 17.50
CA THR A 333 17.76 6.51 16.35
C THR A 333 18.02 5.02 16.42
N GLU A 334 17.72 4.33 15.34
CA GLU A 334 17.82 2.88 15.23
C GLU A 334 18.74 2.49 14.07
N ASP A 335 19.39 1.34 14.24
CA ASP A 335 20.26 0.73 13.24
C ASP A 335 19.48 -0.31 12.42
N TYR A 336 19.21 0.03 11.17
CA TYR A 336 18.49 -0.84 10.23
C TYR A 336 19.46 -1.75 9.49
N HIS A 337 19.14 -3.04 9.47
CA HIS A 337 19.91 -4.05 8.73
C HIS A 337 19.07 -4.65 7.60
N TYR A 338 19.64 -4.77 6.41
CA TYR A 338 18.96 -5.32 5.22
C TYR A 338 19.38 -6.76 4.96
N HIS A 339 18.42 -7.56 4.50
CA HIS A 339 18.55 -8.99 4.30
C HIS A 339 18.00 -9.37 2.93
N ARG A 340 18.74 -10.22 2.23
CA ARG A 340 18.15 -11.01 1.14
C ARG A 340 17.26 -12.10 1.75
N VAL A 341 16.18 -12.39 1.06
CA VAL A 341 15.19 -13.38 1.44
C VAL A 341 14.64 -14.06 0.19
N ASP A 342 14.21 -15.30 0.34
CA ASP A 342 13.42 -15.95 -0.69
C ASP A 342 12.15 -15.13 -0.96
N GLN A 343 11.86 -14.91 -2.24
CA GLN A 343 10.89 -13.90 -2.65
C GLN A 343 9.44 -14.26 -2.28
N ASP A 344 9.15 -15.52 -1.97
CA ASP A 344 7.83 -15.93 -1.46
C ASP A 344 7.49 -15.22 -0.15
N VAL A 345 8.47 -14.97 0.73
CA VAL A 345 8.21 -14.33 2.03
C VAL A 345 7.67 -12.89 1.89
N PRO A 346 8.39 -11.93 1.26
CA PRO A 346 7.88 -10.56 1.10
C PRO A 346 6.64 -10.49 0.20
N GLN A 347 6.57 -11.32 -0.84
CA GLN A 347 5.41 -11.37 -1.72
C GLN A 347 4.15 -11.82 -0.97
N ASN A 348 4.23 -12.92 -0.21
CA ASN A 348 3.11 -13.42 0.58
C ASN A 348 2.73 -12.42 1.67
N LEU A 349 3.71 -11.74 2.29
CA LEU A 349 3.44 -10.64 3.23
C LEU A 349 2.65 -9.50 2.58
N PHE A 350 3.05 -9.02 1.40
CA PHE A 350 2.34 -7.92 0.75
C PHE A 350 0.94 -8.32 0.30
N PHE A 351 0.77 -9.58 -0.14
CA PHE A 351 -0.56 -10.11 -0.44
C PHE A 351 -1.41 -10.26 0.85
N ALA A 352 -0.81 -10.70 1.96
CA ALA A 352 -1.43 -10.74 3.28
C ALA A 352 -1.91 -9.36 3.75
N LEU A 353 -1.08 -8.32 3.60
CA LEU A 353 -1.40 -6.94 3.98
C LEU A 353 -2.51 -6.33 3.13
N GLU A 354 -2.55 -6.63 1.83
CA GLU A 354 -3.66 -6.21 0.96
C GLU A 354 -4.98 -6.89 1.35
N GLY A 355 -4.90 -8.16 1.77
CA GLY A 355 -6.01 -9.07 1.74
C GLY A 355 -6.58 -9.50 3.09
N TRP A 356 -5.76 -9.91 4.05
CA TRP A 356 -6.18 -10.69 5.22
C TRP A 356 -5.86 -10.03 6.56
N LEU A 357 -4.94 -9.04 6.58
CA LEU A 357 -4.61 -8.30 7.79
C LEU A 357 -5.53 -7.10 7.92
N ASP A 358 -6.70 -7.34 8.53
CA ASP A 358 -7.80 -6.39 8.64
C ASP A 358 -7.44 -5.07 9.31
N ASP A 359 -6.47 -5.06 10.22
CA ASP A 359 -6.04 -3.94 11.04
C ASP A 359 -4.72 -3.32 10.56
N THR A 360 -4.23 -3.68 9.37
CA THR A 360 -2.93 -3.19 8.89
C THR A 360 -2.83 -1.67 8.82
N ASP A 361 -3.91 -0.97 8.51
CA ASP A 361 -3.99 0.49 8.53
C ASP A 361 -3.71 1.05 9.93
N LEU A 362 -4.35 0.49 10.95
CA LEU A 362 -4.24 0.91 12.35
C LEU A 362 -2.92 0.47 12.98
N VAL A 363 -2.46 -0.75 12.70
CA VAL A 363 -1.15 -1.25 13.16
C VAL A 363 -0.03 -0.34 12.66
N GLN A 364 -0.09 0.13 11.41
CA GLN A 364 0.92 1.03 10.87
C GLN A 364 0.89 2.39 11.57
N VAL A 365 -0.29 2.94 11.87
CA VAL A 365 -0.41 4.24 12.54
C VAL A 365 0.03 4.16 14.01
N PHE A 366 -0.47 3.18 14.76
CA PHE A 366 -0.39 3.15 16.22
C PHE A 366 0.69 2.19 16.76
N GLU A 367 0.73 0.93 16.31
CA GLU A 367 1.67 -0.07 16.85
C GLU A 367 3.09 0.10 16.29
N ASN A 368 3.21 0.49 15.02
CA ASN A 368 4.49 0.86 14.40
C ASN A 368 4.83 2.35 14.58
N GLU A 369 3.96 3.10 15.27
CA GLU A 369 4.13 4.53 15.58
C GLU A 369 4.46 5.40 14.35
N LEU A 370 3.97 5.04 13.14
CA LEU A 370 4.24 5.82 11.93
C LEU A 370 3.37 7.08 11.82
N GLY A 371 2.31 7.17 12.64
CA GLY A 371 1.37 8.29 12.61
C GLY A 371 0.63 8.42 11.28
N LEU A 372 0.00 9.58 11.07
CA LEU A 372 -0.65 9.92 9.80
C LEU A 372 0.34 10.48 8.77
N TYR A 373 1.38 11.17 9.24
CA TYR A 373 2.37 11.82 8.39
C TYR A 373 3.71 11.91 9.10
N LEU A 374 4.79 11.66 8.35
CA LEU A 374 6.16 11.73 8.85
C LEU A 374 7.11 12.27 7.78
N SER A 375 7.82 13.33 8.12
CA SER A 375 8.92 13.87 7.32
C SER A 375 10.14 14.16 8.20
N ASP A 376 11.17 14.77 7.63
CA ASP A 376 12.32 15.27 8.37
C ASP A 376 12.01 16.50 9.26
N GLN A 377 10.85 17.14 9.04
CA GLN A 377 10.42 18.39 9.68
C GLN A 377 9.17 18.25 10.54
N HIS A 378 8.26 17.33 10.21
CA HIS A 378 6.98 17.21 10.90
C HIS A 378 6.62 15.75 11.16
N TYR A 379 5.96 15.51 12.29
CA TYR A 379 5.31 14.26 12.61
C TYR A 379 3.89 14.56 13.10
N VAL A 380 2.90 13.87 12.52
CA VAL A 380 1.49 14.05 12.87
C VAL A 380 0.92 12.71 13.31
N VAL A 381 0.39 12.67 14.52
CA VAL A 381 -0.16 11.43 15.11
C VAL A 381 -1.55 11.68 15.74
N PRO A 382 -2.52 10.78 15.48
CA PRO A 382 -3.82 10.82 16.14
C PRO A 382 -3.71 10.52 17.62
N LEU A 383 -4.55 11.18 18.42
CA LEU A 383 -4.73 10.91 19.84
C LEU A 383 -6.16 10.42 20.09
N PRO A 384 -6.46 9.11 19.93
CA PRO A 384 -7.77 8.57 20.24
C PRO A 384 -7.99 8.50 21.76
N TYR A 385 -9.15 8.93 22.24
CA TYR A 385 -9.50 8.92 23.67
C TYR A 385 -11.01 8.84 23.89
N ARG A 386 -11.44 8.24 25.00
CA ARG A 386 -12.85 8.17 25.44
C ARG A 386 -13.20 9.19 26.51
N SER A 387 -12.20 9.72 27.22
CA SER A 387 -12.40 10.64 28.33
C SER A 387 -11.32 11.71 28.41
N GLU A 388 -11.61 12.80 29.12
CA GLU A 388 -10.65 13.89 29.31
C GLU A 388 -9.41 13.44 30.10
N SER A 389 -9.56 12.54 31.07
CA SER A 389 -8.42 11.98 31.82
C SER A 389 -7.50 11.15 30.93
N GLU A 390 -8.07 10.35 30.01
CA GLU A 390 -7.30 9.60 29.02
C GLU A 390 -6.57 10.51 28.05
N TYR A 391 -7.25 11.55 27.53
CA TYR A 391 -6.60 12.57 26.70
C TYR A 391 -5.43 13.23 27.43
N ARG A 392 -5.62 13.69 28.67
CA ARG A 392 -4.54 14.31 29.47
C ARG A 392 -3.34 13.37 29.66
N ARG A 393 -3.58 12.07 29.82
CA ARG A 393 -2.52 11.05 29.90
C ARG A 393 -1.73 10.96 28.60
N LEU A 394 -2.41 10.82 27.46
CA LEU A 394 -1.76 10.77 26.13
C LEU A 394 -0.99 12.06 25.85
N LYS A 395 -1.62 13.21 26.10
CA LYS A 395 -0.99 14.53 25.99
C LYS A 395 0.30 14.60 26.79
N GLY A 396 0.28 14.19 28.07
CA GLY A 396 1.47 14.19 28.93
C GLY A 396 2.61 13.30 28.43
N GLN A 397 2.30 12.18 27.75
CA GLN A 397 3.32 11.33 27.12
C GLN A 397 4.05 12.06 25.98
N TYR A 398 3.29 12.70 25.08
CA TYR A 398 3.86 13.49 23.98
C TYR A 398 4.54 14.78 24.44
N GLU A 399 4.02 15.47 25.46
CA GLU A 399 4.71 16.60 26.10
C GLU A 399 6.06 16.17 26.67
N GLY A 400 6.09 15.03 27.37
CA GLY A 400 7.32 14.45 27.91
C GLY A 400 8.33 14.10 26.82
N LEU A 401 7.87 13.48 25.72
CA LEU A 401 8.70 13.17 24.55
C LEU A 401 9.29 14.46 23.94
N CYS A 402 8.44 15.44 23.65
CA CYS A 402 8.84 16.70 23.03
C CYS A 402 9.81 17.49 23.93
N HIS A 403 9.57 17.51 25.24
CA HIS A 403 10.47 18.16 26.19
C HIS A 403 11.86 17.50 26.19
N ARG A 404 11.94 16.16 26.25
CA ARG A 404 13.23 15.44 26.22
C ARG A 404 13.98 15.66 24.91
N ALA A 405 13.27 15.66 23.79
CA ALA A 405 13.87 15.83 22.46
C ALA A 405 14.07 17.30 22.06
N GLY A 406 13.53 18.25 22.82
CA GLY A 406 13.53 19.68 22.51
C GLY A 406 12.70 20.03 21.26
N PHE A 407 11.61 19.29 21.01
CA PHE A 407 10.67 19.56 19.92
C PHE A 407 9.61 20.58 20.34
N ARG A 408 9.12 21.34 19.36
CA ARG A 408 7.87 22.13 19.51
C ARG A 408 6.71 21.23 19.08
N ALA A 409 5.57 21.35 19.73
CA ALA A 409 4.40 20.57 19.37
C ALA A 409 3.10 21.32 19.67
N ASP A 410 2.12 21.11 18.81
CA ASP A 410 0.72 21.43 19.07
C ASP A 410 -0.01 20.15 19.46
N LEU A 411 -0.57 20.13 20.67
CA LEU A 411 -1.32 18.99 21.21
C LEU A 411 -2.74 19.44 21.52
N SER A 412 -3.69 19.06 20.68
CA SER A 412 -5.09 19.48 20.76
C SER A 412 -6.02 18.28 20.94
N PRO A 413 -7.06 18.39 21.80
CA PRO A 413 -8.12 17.38 21.86
C PRO A 413 -9.06 17.47 20.66
N GLU A 414 -9.01 18.56 19.88
CA GLU A 414 -9.71 18.72 18.62
C GLU A 414 -8.88 18.20 17.44
N TRP A 415 -9.56 17.77 16.38
CA TRP A 415 -8.92 17.39 15.12
C TRP A 415 -8.66 18.63 14.25
N THR A 416 -7.62 19.39 14.61
CA THR A 416 -7.28 20.64 13.92
C THR A 416 -5.78 20.83 13.74
N LEU A 417 -5.42 21.68 12.78
CA LEU A 417 -4.05 22.16 12.51
C LEU A 417 -3.91 23.66 12.79
N ASP A 418 -4.81 24.27 13.57
CA ASP A 418 -4.82 25.73 13.83
C ASP A 418 -3.66 26.24 14.71
N GLY A 419 -2.88 25.32 15.31
CA GLY A 419 -1.71 25.68 16.11
C GLY A 419 -0.53 26.17 15.25
N PRO A 420 0.49 26.82 15.85
CA PRO A 420 1.66 27.31 15.13
C PRO A 420 2.40 26.26 14.29
N VAL A 421 2.61 25.06 14.85
CA VAL A 421 3.26 23.94 14.13
C VAL A 421 2.33 23.38 13.06
N GLY A 422 1.03 23.29 13.33
CA GLY A 422 0.02 22.92 12.33
C GLY A 422 -0.01 23.88 11.14
N GLY A 423 0.06 25.19 11.38
CA GLY A 423 0.16 26.22 10.36
C GLY A 423 1.46 26.15 9.53
N GLU A 424 2.59 25.81 10.18
CA GLU A 424 3.85 25.54 9.48
C GLU A 424 3.72 24.35 8.51
N LEU A 425 3.11 23.24 8.96
CA LEU A 425 2.84 22.09 8.11
C LEU A 425 1.94 22.47 6.93
N ALA A 426 0.83 23.18 7.17
CA ALA A 426 -0.10 23.58 6.11
C ALA A 426 0.55 24.51 5.07
N ALA A 427 1.50 25.34 5.48
CA ALA A 427 2.26 26.20 4.58
C ALA A 427 3.29 25.43 3.73
N VAL A 428 3.98 24.45 4.33
CA VAL A 428 5.04 23.68 3.66
C VAL A 428 4.47 22.56 2.79
N ASN A 429 3.42 21.87 3.26
CA ASN A 429 2.77 20.77 2.58
C ASN A 429 1.24 20.84 2.73
N PRO A 430 0.55 21.67 1.91
CA PRO A 430 -0.90 21.82 1.98
C PRO A 430 -1.67 20.53 1.67
N THR A 431 -1.11 19.65 0.83
CA THR A 431 -1.71 18.36 0.50
C THR A 431 -1.76 17.44 1.71
N ALA A 432 -0.64 17.30 2.44
CA ALA A 432 -0.61 16.50 3.66
C ALA A 432 -1.54 17.08 4.74
N ALA A 433 -1.56 18.41 4.92
CA ALA A 433 -2.45 19.05 5.87
C ALA A 433 -3.94 18.79 5.56
N ALA A 434 -4.35 18.93 4.30
CA ALA A 434 -5.71 18.63 3.87
C ALA A 434 -6.04 17.14 4.04
N GLY A 435 -5.10 16.25 3.71
CA GLY A 435 -5.25 14.80 3.87
C GLY A 435 -5.42 14.37 5.33
N VAL A 436 -4.63 14.93 6.24
CA VAL A 436 -4.77 14.71 7.69
C VAL A 436 -6.15 15.14 8.18
N LEU A 437 -6.62 16.32 7.79
CA LEU A 437 -7.94 16.81 8.21
C LEU A 437 -9.07 15.92 7.67
N ALA A 438 -8.97 15.47 6.41
CA ALA A 438 -9.96 14.60 5.79
C ALA A 438 -9.99 13.17 6.37
N ALA A 439 -8.94 12.74 7.08
CA ALA A 439 -8.82 11.38 7.61
C ALA A 439 -9.65 11.11 8.88
N GLN A 440 -10.20 12.14 9.54
CA GLN A 440 -10.76 12.03 10.89
C GLN A 440 -11.84 10.95 11.02
N ASP A 441 -12.91 11.08 10.24
CA ASP A 441 -14.13 10.28 10.43
C ASP A 441 -13.83 8.80 10.21
N GLN A 442 -13.19 8.47 9.08
CA GLN A 442 -12.84 7.10 8.75
C GLN A 442 -11.83 6.51 9.75
N LEU A 443 -10.86 7.30 10.23
CA LEU A 443 -9.91 6.83 11.24
C LEU A 443 -10.61 6.50 12.55
N ILE A 444 -11.52 7.36 13.02
CA ILE A 444 -12.29 7.12 14.24
C ILE A 444 -13.19 5.89 14.07
N ASP A 445 -13.87 5.74 12.94
CA ASP A 445 -14.72 4.58 12.65
C ASP A 445 -13.91 3.27 12.68
N ARG A 446 -12.74 3.28 12.04
CA ARG A 446 -11.82 2.14 12.03
C ARG A 446 -11.28 1.84 13.43
N TYR A 447 -10.88 2.87 14.18
CA TYR A 447 -10.37 2.71 15.53
C TYR A 447 -11.46 2.19 16.49
N ASN A 448 -12.70 2.68 16.37
CA ASN A 448 -13.84 2.20 17.16
C ASN A 448 -14.18 0.74 16.85
N TRP A 449 -14.01 0.30 15.62
CA TRP A 449 -14.13 -1.11 15.27
C TRP A 449 -13.03 -1.97 15.91
N TRP A 450 -11.81 -1.43 16.02
CA TRP A 450 -10.62 -2.14 16.52
C TRP A 450 -10.53 -2.21 18.05
N ASP A 451 -10.72 -1.07 18.74
CA ASP A 451 -10.55 -0.95 20.20
C ASP A 451 -11.90 -0.85 20.94
N GLY A 452 -13.02 -0.81 20.23
CA GLY A 452 -14.36 -0.64 20.78
C GLY A 452 -14.87 0.82 20.67
N PRO A 453 -16.17 1.06 20.86
CA PRO A 453 -16.81 2.32 20.49
C PRO A 453 -16.45 3.52 21.39
N ASP A 454 -17.04 4.67 21.03
CA ASP A 454 -17.09 5.93 21.78
C ASP A 454 -15.77 6.71 21.89
N HIS A 455 -14.83 6.46 20.98
CA HIS A 455 -13.64 7.31 20.87
C HIS A 455 -13.94 8.63 20.18
N ARG A 456 -13.29 9.67 20.68
CA ARG A 456 -12.96 10.89 19.95
C ARG A 456 -11.49 10.82 19.56
N ALA A 457 -11.06 11.68 18.65
CA ALA A 457 -9.64 11.82 18.35
C ALA A 457 -9.23 13.29 18.29
N GLY A 458 -8.13 13.60 18.98
CA GLY A 458 -7.36 14.83 18.83
C GLY A 458 -6.12 14.60 17.97
N LEU A 459 -5.28 15.63 17.83
CA LEU A 459 -4.03 15.57 17.08
C LEU A 459 -2.83 16.03 17.90
N ALA A 460 -1.71 15.34 17.70
CA ALA A 460 -0.39 15.83 18.04
C ALA A 460 0.37 16.17 16.75
N VAL A 461 0.76 17.42 16.59
CA VAL A 461 1.59 17.93 15.49
C VAL A 461 2.93 18.34 16.05
N ILE A 462 4.00 17.65 15.66
CA ILE A 462 5.32 17.80 16.26
C ILE A 462 6.29 18.32 15.20
N ALA A 463 6.95 19.44 15.50
CA ALA A 463 8.04 19.99 14.71
C ALA A 463 9.33 19.25 15.04
N LEU A 464 9.78 18.43 14.09
CA LEU A 464 11.03 17.70 14.15
C LEU A 464 12.20 18.62 13.79
N ARG A 465 13.35 18.36 14.40
CA ARG A 465 14.59 19.02 13.99
C ARG A 465 15.14 18.28 12.78
N PRO A 466 15.56 18.95 11.71
CA PRO A 466 16.29 18.28 10.65
C PRO A 466 17.51 17.55 11.27
N PRO A 467 17.91 16.38 10.75
CA PRO A 467 19.18 15.79 11.16
C PRO A 467 20.27 16.86 10.98
N SER A 468 21.16 17.03 11.96
CA SER A 468 22.33 17.89 11.78
C SER A 468 23.00 17.49 10.47
N LYS A 469 23.16 18.43 9.53
CA LYS A 469 23.62 18.17 8.16
C LYS A 469 24.78 17.16 8.17
N VAL A 470 24.48 15.91 7.89
CA VAL A 470 25.47 15.00 7.33
C VAL A 470 25.70 15.57 5.95
N SER A 471 26.93 15.98 5.67
CA SER A 471 27.34 16.64 4.43
C SER A 471 26.65 16.07 3.20
N ASP A 472 26.33 16.91 2.20
CA ASP A 472 25.87 16.52 0.85
C ASP A 472 26.80 15.55 0.10
N LYS A 473 27.89 15.12 0.74
CA LYS A 473 28.49 13.81 0.48
C LYS A 473 27.68 12.78 1.25
N GLY A 474 26.62 12.25 0.61
CA GLY A 474 26.02 10.99 1.04
C GLY A 474 27.13 9.98 1.35
N PRO A 475 26.94 9.05 2.30
CA PRO A 475 28.02 8.20 2.77
C PRO A 475 28.77 7.61 1.57
N THR A 476 30.01 8.06 1.37
CA THR A 476 31.00 7.32 0.59
C THR A 476 31.31 6.09 1.42
N LEU A 477 30.55 5.04 1.16
CA LEU A 477 30.94 3.65 1.41
C LEU A 477 31.04 2.95 0.06
#